data_AF-A0A059XYH2-F1
#
_entry.id   AF-A0A059XYH2-F1
#
_cell.length_a   1.000
_cell.length_b   1.000
_cell.length_c   1.000
_cell.angle_alpha   90.00
_cell.angle_beta   90.00
_cell.angle_gamma   90.00
#
_symmetry.space_group_name_H-M   'P 1'
#
loop_
_entity.id
_entity.type
_entity.pdbx_description
1 polymer ?
#
loop_
_entity_poly.entity_id
_entity_poly.type
_entity_poly.pdbx_seq_one_letter_code
_entity_poly.pdbx_strand_id
1 'polypeptide(L)'
;MAFRLRKNEEYLSVNWLEFLEKTTREEEIAEVRNVLRKKLTIGSQSRIAIANVGSLINHIRAKKILKVQHEPELPDDPSHSGIFGYGIDDDLIEFMIAEVFQEIYPAKLA
;
A
#
# COMPACT_ATOMS: atom_id res chain seq x y z
N MET A 1 -1.17 -11.32 -9.62
CA MET A 1 -0.44 -10.07 -9.82
C MET A 1 -0.80 -9.15 -8.68
N ALA A 2 0.21 -8.73 -7.92
CA ALA A 2 0.06 -7.97 -6.69
C ALA A 2 0.43 -6.51 -7.05
N PHE A 3 -0.36 -5.53 -6.64
CA PHE A 3 -0.14 -4.08 -6.92
C PHE A 3 -0.51 -3.59 -8.33
N ARG A 4 -1.10 -4.43 -9.18
CA ARG A 4 -1.76 -3.99 -10.41
C ARG A 4 -2.98 -3.11 -10.09
N LEU A 5 -3.08 -1.96 -10.75
CA LEU A 5 -4.29 -1.13 -10.68
C LEU A 5 -5.47 -1.82 -11.34
N ARG A 6 -6.64 -1.71 -10.73
CA ARG A 6 -7.89 -2.17 -11.36
C ARG A 6 -8.35 -1.15 -12.40
N LYS A 7 -9.26 -1.57 -13.28
CA LYS A 7 -9.72 -0.81 -14.47
C LYS A 7 -10.23 0.62 -14.16
N ASN A 8 -10.61 0.90 -12.91
CA ASN A 8 -11.13 2.19 -12.47
C ASN A 8 -10.33 2.80 -11.30
N GLU A 9 -9.13 2.31 -11.03
CA GLU A 9 -8.25 2.86 -9.99
C GLU A 9 -7.24 3.79 -10.65
N GLU A 10 -7.12 5.02 -10.13
CA GLU A 10 -6.14 6.01 -10.59
C GLU A 10 -4.78 5.85 -9.89
N TYR A 11 -4.75 5.11 -8.78
CA TYR A 11 -3.59 4.94 -7.93
C TYR A 11 -3.68 3.65 -7.12
N LEU A 12 -2.52 3.19 -6.63
CA LEU A 12 -2.45 2.08 -5.68
C LEU A 12 -2.68 2.60 -4.27
N SER A 13 -3.72 2.08 -3.62
CA SER A 13 -4.06 2.39 -2.24
C SER A 13 -3.02 1.86 -1.26
N VAL A 14 -2.53 2.73 -0.37
CA VAL A 14 -1.57 2.41 0.69
C VAL A 14 -1.91 3.19 1.97
N ASN A 15 -1.34 2.76 3.09
CA ASN A 15 -1.46 3.46 4.37
C ASN A 15 -0.07 3.91 4.83
N TRP A 16 0.04 5.15 5.29
CA TRP A 16 1.26 5.67 5.88
C TRP A 16 1.29 5.31 7.37
N LEU A 17 2.19 4.41 7.78
CA LEU A 17 2.14 3.82 9.13
C LEU A 17 2.39 4.85 10.22
N GLU A 18 3.19 5.88 9.93
CA GLU A 18 3.53 6.95 10.86
C GLU A 18 2.31 7.82 11.25
N PHE A 19 1.23 7.81 10.46
CA PHE A 19 -0.04 8.47 10.84
C PHE A 19 -0.84 7.68 11.88
N LEU A 20 -0.51 6.40 12.09
CA LEU A 20 -1.24 5.54 13.04
C LEU A 20 -0.79 5.77 14.49
N GLU A 21 0.33 6.48 14.68
CA GLU A 21 0.92 6.81 15.99
C GLU A 21 1.06 5.59 16.91
N LYS A 22 1.46 4.45 16.32
CA LYS A 22 1.70 3.20 17.07
C LYS A 22 3.17 3.08 17.44
N THR A 23 3.45 2.30 18.47
CA THR A 23 4.82 2.19 19.02
C THR A 23 5.57 1.01 18.40
N THR A 24 4.84 -0.02 17.98
CA THR A 24 5.43 -1.23 17.39
C THR A 24 4.84 -1.56 16.03
N ARG A 25 5.62 -2.30 15.24
CA ARG A 25 5.18 -2.80 13.93
C ARG A 25 3.95 -3.69 14.02
N GLU A 26 3.85 -4.49 15.07
CA GLU A 26 2.69 -5.36 15.31
C GLU A 26 1.42 -4.54 15.54
N GLU A 27 1.52 -3.44 16.30
CA GLU A 27 0.41 -2.51 16.53
C GLU A 27 0.01 -1.76 15.26
N GLU A 28 0.99 -1.27 14.47
CA GLU A 28 0.75 -0.65 13.17
C GLU A 28 -0.04 -1.59 12.26
N ILE A 29 0.41 -2.84 12.13
CA ILE A 29 -0.24 -3.83 11.26
C ILE A 29 -1.61 -4.24 11.81
N ALA A 30 -1.78 -4.33 13.13
CA ALA A 30 -3.09 -4.57 13.72
C ALA A 30 -4.08 -3.44 13.39
N GLU A 31 -3.62 -2.18 13.43
CA GLU A 31 -4.45 -1.02 13.08
C GLU A 31 -4.79 -0.97 11.58
N VAL A 32 -3.81 -1.21 10.70
CA VAL A 32 -4.07 -1.32 9.25
C VAL A 32 -5.10 -2.42 8.97
N ARG A 33 -5.02 -3.57 9.63
CA ARG A 33 -6.05 -4.62 9.50
C ARG A 33 -7.43 -4.13 9.91
N ASN A 34 -7.54 -3.36 10.99
CA ASN A 34 -8.81 -2.81 11.46
C ASN A 34 -9.40 -1.84 10.43
N VAL A 35 -8.58 -0.92 9.93
CA VAL A 35 -8.93 0.03 8.87
C VAL A 35 -9.40 -0.68 7.60
N LEU A 36 -8.60 -1.62 7.09
CA LEU A 36 -8.92 -2.33 5.85
C LEU A 36 -10.20 -3.17 5.98
N ARG A 37 -10.49 -3.75 7.16
CA ARG A 37 -11.73 -4.51 7.41
C ARG A 37 -13.00 -3.66 7.34
N LYS A 38 -12.91 -2.36 7.65
CA LYS A 38 -14.05 -1.45 7.54
C LYS A 38 -14.40 -1.11 6.10
N LYS A 39 -13.41 -1.15 5.21
CA LYS A 39 -13.52 -0.68 3.82
C LYS A 39 -13.62 -1.78 2.78
N LEU A 40 -12.98 -2.92 3.06
CA LEU A 40 -12.75 -3.98 2.08
C LEU A 40 -13.18 -5.33 2.64
N THR A 41 -13.66 -6.19 1.74
CA THR A 41 -13.80 -7.61 2.04
C THR A 41 -12.43 -8.27 1.90
N ILE A 42 -11.79 -8.57 3.03
CA ILE A 42 -10.45 -9.17 3.07
C ILE A 42 -10.54 -10.70 2.99
N GLY A 43 -9.96 -11.25 1.92
CA GLY A 43 -9.84 -12.69 1.71
C GLY A 43 -8.84 -13.35 2.68
N SER A 44 -8.97 -14.66 2.89
CA SER A 44 -8.07 -15.42 3.79
C SER A 44 -6.62 -15.48 3.30
N GLN A 45 -6.40 -15.33 1.99
CA GLN A 45 -5.07 -15.33 1.37
C GLN A 45 -4.50 -13.92 1.16
N SER A 46 -5.25 -12.86 1.52
CA SER A 46 -4.79 -11.49 1.37
C SER A 46 -3.61 -11.20 2.30
N ARG A 47 -2.65 -10.42 1.81
CA ARG A 47 -1.44 -10.02 2.54
C ARG A 47 -1.33 -8.49 2.58
N ILE A 48 -0.62 -7.99 3.59
CA ILE A 48 -0.17 -6.60 3.71
C ILE A 48 1.33 -6.62 3.45
N ALA A 49 1.79 -5.81 2.50
CA ALA A 49 3.21 -5.64 2.20
C ALA A 49 3.66 -4.26 2.68
N ILE A 50 4.86 -4.20 3.27
CA ILE A 50 5.44 -2.95 3.78
C ILE A 50 6.67 -2.61 2.97
N ALA A 51 6.77 -1.35 2.55
CA ALA A 51 7.94 -0.78 1.90
C ALA A 51 8.27 0.59 2.48
N ASN A 52 9.54 0.96 2.39
CA ASN A 52 9.96 2.33 2.59
C ASN A 52 9.69 3.15 1.31
N VAL A 53 8.99 4.29 1.45
CA VAL A 53 8.61 5.14 0.33
C VAL A 53 9.82 5.71 -0.42
N GLY A 54 10.89 6.08 0.31
CA GLY A 54 12.14 6.55 -0.29
C GLY A 54 12.83 5.49 -1.13
N SER A 55 12.91 4.25 -0.62
CA SER A 55 13.43 3.10 -1.37
C SER A 55 12.61 2.82 -2.62
N LEU A 56 11.28 2.83 -2.52
CA LEU A 56 10.37 2.63 -3.64
C LEU A 56 10.59 3.66 -4.76
N ILE A 57 10.57 4.95 -4.41
CA ILE A 57 10.74 6.03 -5.38
C ILE A 57 12.12 5.94 -6.04
N ASN A 58 13.17 5.69 -5.26
CA ASN A 58 14.53 5.59 -5.79
C ASN A 58 14.75 4.36 -6.68
N HIS A 59 14.07 3.25 -6.43
CA HIS A 59 14.13 2.06 -7.28
C HIS A 59 13.47 2.29 -8.64
N ILE A 60 12.36 3.04 -8.66
CA ILE A 60 11.52 3.18 -9.86
C ILE A 60 11.84 4.43 -10.69
N ARG A 61 12.43 5.48 -10.09
CA ARG A 61 12.66 6.79 -10.74
C ARG A 61 13.36 6.75 -12.10
N ALA A 62 14.20 5.75 -12.37
CA ALA A 62 14.89 5.62 -13.65
C ALA A 62 13.96 5.17 -14.80
N LYS A 63 12.81 4.58 -14.45
CA LYS A 63 11.79 4.08 -15.39
C LYS A 63 10.55 4.97 -15.39
N LYS A 64 10.11 5.44 -14.22
CA LYS A 64 8.88 6.21 -14.09
C LYS A 64 8.93 7.13 -12.87
N ILE A 65 8.26 8.27 -12.98
CA ILE A 65 8.07 9.18 -11.85
C ILE A 65 6.79 8.75 -11.14
N LEU A 66 6.94 8.15 -9.96
CA LEU A 66 5.82 7.90 -9.06
C LEU A 66 5.58 9.10 -8.15
N LYS A 67 4.32 9.32 -7.78
CA LYS A 67 3.93 10.31 -6.78
C LYS A 67 3.21 9.60 -5.65
N VAL A 68 3.70 9.77 -4.42
CA VAL A 68 2.97 9.34 -3.22
C VAL A 68 2.24 10.56 -2.68
N GLN A 69 0.92 10.46 -2.56
CA GLN A 69 0.06 11.56 -2.14
C GLN A 69 -0.84 11.12 -1.00
N HIS A 70 -0.98 11.98 0.00
CA HIS A 70 -1.91 11.77 1.11
C HIS A 70 -3.34 11.99 0.62
N GLU A 71 -4.20 10.98 0.83
CA GLU A 71 -5.58 10.95 0.33
C GLU A 71 -6.49 10.44 1.47
N PRO A 72 -6.62 11.18 2.59
CA PRO A 72 -7.28 10.63 3.77
C PRO A 72 -8.76 10.33 3.51
N GLU A 73 -9.21 9.12 3.88
CA GLU A 73 -10.62 8.71 3.79
C GLU A 73 -11.26 8.85 5.17
N LEU A 74 -11.63 10.08 5.52
CA LEU A 74 -12.14 10.42 6.84
C LEU A 74 -13.60 9.97 7.04
N PRO A 75 -13.98 9.61 8.29
CA PRO A 75 -13.14 9.56 9.49
C PRO A 75 -12.39 8.23 9.68
N ASP A 76 -12.66 7.23 8.85
CA ASP A 76 -12.30 5.84 9.12
C ASP A 76 -10.85 5.48 8.83
N ASP A 77 -10.16 6.25 7.99
CA ASP A 77 -8.76 6.03 7.63
C ASP A 77 -8.04 7.35 7.30
N PRO A 78 -7.60 8.06 8.34
CA PRO A 78 -6.77 9.24 8.15
C PRO A 78 -5.39 8.91 7.57
N SER A 79 -4.98 7.63 7.52
CA SER A 79 -3.65 7.23 7.02
C SER A 79 -3.62 6.92 5.52
N HIS A 80 -4.79 6.91 4.86
CA HIS A 80 -4.91 6.54 3.45
C HIS A 80 -4.09 7.47 2.57
N SER A 81 -3.43 6.87 1.59
CA SER A 81 -2.56 7.53 0.62
C SER A 81 -2.59 6.75 -0.69
N GLY A 82 -2.23 7.42 -1.78
CA GLY A 82 -2.15 6.84 -3.10
C GLY A 82 -0.74 6.88 -3.69
N ILE A 83 -0.33 5.80 -4.34
CA ILE A 83 0.82 5.81 -5.25
C ILE A 83 0.31 5.97 -6.67
N PHE A 84 0.57 7.14 -7.25
CA PHE A 84 0.20 7.55 -8.59
C PHE A 84 1.37 7.42 -9.56
N GLY A 85 1.04 7.50 -10.85
CA GLY A 85 2.04 7.62 -11.91
C GLY A 85 2.27 6.34 -12.69
N TYR A 86 1.40 5.33 -12.57
CA TYR A 86 1.36 4.16 -13.45
C TYR A 86 -0.09 3.69 -13.66
N GLY A 87 -0.31 2.90 -14.70
CA GLY A 87 -1.62 2.41 -15.14
C GLY A 87 -1.71 0.89 -15.13
N ILE A 88 -2.87 0.38 -15.56
CA ILE A 88 -3.19 -1.05 -15.55
C ILE A 88 -2.26 -1.93 -16.41
N ASP A 89 -1.63 -1.35 -17.45
CA ASP A 89 -0.76 -2.05 -18.40
C ASP A 89 0.74 -1.90 -18.07
N ASP A 90 1.09 -1.27 -16.94
CA ASP A 90 2.49 -1.07 -16.51
C ASP A 90 3.02 -2.27 -15.70
N ASP A 91 3.01 -3.47 -16.28
CA ASP A 91 3.45 -4.70 -15.63
C ASP A 91 4.87 -4.60 -15.05
N LEU A 92 5.77 -3.91 -15.76
CA LEU A 92 7.13 -3.68 -15.28
C LEU A 92 7.16 -2.89 -13.96
N ILE A 93 6.31 -1.87 -13.82
CA ILE A 93 6.24 -1.06 -12.61
C ILE A 93 5.66 -1.88 -11.47
N GLU A 94 4.65 -2.71 -11.73
CA GLU A 94 4.11 -3.65 -10.76
C GLU A 94 5.22 -4.56 -10.19
N PHE A 95 6.03 -5.16 -11.05
CA PHE A 95 7.15 -6.00 -10.62
C PHE A 95 8.19 -5.22 -9.80
N MET A 96 8.55 -4.01 -10.24
CA MET A 96 9.52 -3.19 -9.51
C MET A 96 9.01 -2.73 -8.13
N ILE A 97 7.70 -2.48 -7.98
CA ILE A 97 7.09 -2.22 -6.67
C ILE A 97 7.26 -3.47 -5.78
N ALA A 98 7.09 -4.66 -6.34
CA ALA A 98 7.21 -5.90 -5.58
C ALA A 98 8.62 -6.20 -5.05
N GLU A 99 9.66 -5.70 -5.71
CA GLU A 99 11.06 -5.93 -5.34
C GLU A 99 11.50 -5.16 -4.09
N VAL A 100 10.80 -4.09 -3.70
CA VAL A 100 11.23 -3.20 -2.60
C VAL A 100 10.58 -3.50 -1.25
N PHE A 101 9.75 -4.55 -1.16
CA PHE A 101 9.13 -4.90 0.11
C PHE A 101 10.13 -5.44 1.11
N GLN A 102 9.97 -4.98 2.34
CA GLN A 102 10.79 -5.39 3.47
C GLN A 102 10.11 -6.51 4.25
N GLU A 103 8.78 -6.43 4.37
CA GLU A 103 8.00 -7.31 5.24
C GLU A 103 6.63 -7.63 4.63
N ILE A 104 6.12 -8.82 4.91
CA ILE A 104 4.81 -9.29 4.46
C ILE A 104 4.06 -9.91 5.64
N TYR A 105 2.85 -9.42 5.88
CA TYR A 105 1.96 -9.88 6.94
C TYR A 105 0.66 -10.45 6.37
N PRO A 106 0.00 -11.39 7.05
CA PRO A 106 -1.37 -11.75 6.71
C PRO A 106 -2.31 -10.57 6.93
N ALA A 107 -3.21 -10.30 5.98
CA ALA A 107 -4.24 -9.26 6.13
C ALA A 107 -5.41 -9.73 7.02
N LYS A 108 -5.55 -11.05 7.22
CA LYS A 108 -6.51 -11.66 8.12
C LYS A 108 -5.78 -12.63 9.04
N LEU A 109 -5.98 -12.50 10.35
CA LEU A 109 -5.53 -13.51 11.30
C LEU A 109 -6.37 -14.79 11.09
N ALA A 110 -5.70 -15.94 11.13
CA ALA A 110 -6.35 -17.24 11.01
C ALA A 110 -7.30 -17.52 12.18
#